data_AF-A0A7V4JLU4-F1
#
_entry.id   AF-A0A7V4JLU4-F1
#
_cell.length_a   1.000
_cell.length_b   1.000
_cell.length_c   1.000
_cell.angle_alpha   90.00
_cell.angle_beta   90.00
_cell.angle_gamma   90.00
#
_symmetry.space_group_name_H-M   'P 1'
#
loop_
_entity.id
_entity.type
_entity.pdbx_description
1 polymer ?
#
loop_
_entity_poly.entity_id
_entity_poly.type
_entity_poly.pdbx_seq_one_letter_code
_entity_poly.pdbx_strand_id
1 'polypeptide(L)' 'MTRGRGKYFLYVLMALLLFSCFPPQKTEKVDRNLAYIYNPNATYIHPRYMVYHKNDSVSELFISINTAELL' A
#
# COMPACT_ATOMS: atom_id res chain seq x y z
N MET A 1 -46.94 -13.04 20.00
CA MET A 1 -46.86 -13.02 18.53
C MET A 1 -45.55 -12.35 18.08
N THR A 2 -44.40 -13.02 18.28
CA THR A 2 -43.05 -12.44 18.01
C THR A 2 -42.12 -13.40 17.26
N ARG A 3 -42.64 -14.53 16.76
CA ARG A 3 -41.84 -15.63 16.17
C ARG A 3 -41.30 -15.34 14.76
N GLY A 4 -41.81 -14.30 14.08
CA GLY A 4 -41.40 -13.92 12.73
C GLY A 4 -40.21 -12.96 12.65
N ARG A 5 -39.97 -12.14 13.69
CA ARG A 5 -38.97 -11.04 13.64
C ARG A 5 -37.52 -11.52 13.71
N GLY A 6 -37.25 -12.63 14.42
CA GLY A 6 -35.91 -13.20 14.55
C GLY A 6 -35.35 -13.77 13.24
N LYS A 7 -36.22 -14.20 12.31
CA LYS A 7 -35.80 -14.70 11.00
C LYS A 7 -35.25 -13.58 10.11
N TYR A 8 -35.89 -12.41 10.12
CA TYR A 8 -35.41 -11.23 9.39
C TYR A 8 -34.09 -10.72 9.96
N PHE A 9 -33.91 -10.77 11.27
CA PHE A 9 -32.64 -10.42 11.91
C PHE A 9 -31.49 -11.32 11.43
N LEU A 10 -31.73 -12.63 11.30
CA LEU A 10 -30.74 -13.57 10.75
C LEU A 10 -30.38 -13.28 9.29
N TYR A 11 -31.36 -12.92 8.45
CA TYR A 11 -31.09 -12.55 7.05
C TYR A 11 -30.27 -11.25 6.94
N VAL A 12 -30.56 -10.26 7.78
CA VAL A 12 -29.80 -9.00 7.82
C VAL A 12 -28.37 -9.25 8.30
N LEU A 13 -28.18 -10.06 9.34
CA LEU A 13 -26.86 -10.41 9.86
C LEU A 13 -26.02 -11.17 8.81
N MET A 14 -26.65 -12.10 8.08
CA MET A 14 -26.00 -12.85 7.00
C MET A 14 -25.60 -11.95 5.83
N ALA A 15 -26.44 -10.99 5.44
CA ALA A 15 -26.10 -10.01 4.41
C ALA A 15 -24.90 -9.15 4.84
N LEU A 16 -24.87 -8.70 6.09
CA LEU A 16 -23.79 -7.84 6.61
C LEU A 16 -22.42 -8.54 6.61
N LEU A 17 -22.41 -9.85 6.88
CA LEU A 17 -21.19 -10.66 6.85
C LEU A 17 -20.66 -10.91 5.42
N LEU A 18 -21.52 -10.89 4.40
CA LEU A 18 -21.11 -11.06 3.01
C LEU A 18 -20.53 -9.77 2.41
N PHE A 19 -21.00 -8.59 2.86
CA PHE A 19 -20.50 -7.30 2.39
C PHE A 19 -19.27 -6.76 3.14
N SER A 20 -18.86 -7.38 4.24
CA SER A 20 -17.69 -6.94 5.02
C SER A 20 -16.35 -7.46 4.49
N CYS A 21 -16.37 -8.41 3.56
CA CYS A 21 -15.15 -8.97 2.97
C CYS A 21 -14.62 -8.05 1.86
N PHE A 22 -13.89 -7.00 2.25
CA PHE A 22 -13.07 -6.24 1.33
C PHE A 22 -11.70 -6.91 1.21
N PRO A 23 -11.18 -7.17 -0.01
CA PRO A 23 -9.82 -7.67 -0.16
C PRO A 23 -8.85 -6.66 0.48
N PRO A 24 -7.81 -7.13 1.19
CA PRO A 24 -6.76 -6.22 1.63
C PRO A 24 -6.21 -5.54 0.39
N GLN A 25 -6.21 -4.20 0.39
CA GLN A 25 -5.52 -3.45 -0.65
C GLN A 25 -4.10 -4.00 -0.68
N LYS A 26 -3.66 -4.48 -1.85
CA LYS A 26 -2.30 -4.91 -2.06
C LYS A 26 -1.43 -3.69 -1.74
N THR A 27 -0.92 -3.59 -0.52
CA THR A 27 0.36 -2.95 -0.33
C THR A 27 1.27 -3.75 -1.23
N GLU A 28 1.60 -3.15 -2.37
CA GLU A 28 2.66 -3.60 -3.27
C GLU A 28 3.72 -4.23 -2.39
N LYS A 29 4.00 -5.54 -2.58
CA LYS A 29 4.99 -6.26 -1.77
C LYS A 29 6.19 -5.34 -1.72
N VAL A 30 6.41 -4.70 -0.58
CA VAL A 30 7.47 -3.69 -0.46
C VAL A 30 8.73 -4.48 -0.69
N ASP A 31 9.25 -4.41 -1.91
CA ASP A 31 10.46 -5.09 -2.25
C ASP A 31 11.52 -4.44 -1.39
N ARG A 32 11.98 -5.19 -0.39
CA ARG A 32 13.01 -4.71 0.54
C ARG A 32 14.34 -4.53 -0.18
N ASN A 33 14.45 -5.05 -1.40
CA ASN A 33 15.58 -4.81 -2.27
C ASN A 33 15.52 -3.38 -2.85
N LEU A 34 16.21 -2.47 -2.16
CA LEU A 34 16.41 -1.09 -2.61
C LEU A 34 17.69 -0.91 -3.42
N ALA A 35 18.32 -1.98 -3.94
CA ALA A 35 19.58 -1.86 -4.69
C ALA A 35 19.47 -0.98 -5.94
N TYR A 36 18.27 -0.85 -6.51
CA TYR A 36 18.00 0.00 -7.67
C TYR A 36 18.31 1.48 -7.42
N ILE A 37 18.27 1.97 -6.16
CA ILE A 37 18.58 3.38 -5.85
C ILE A 37 20.05 3.72 -6.12
N TYR A 38 20.92 2.71 -6.18
CA TYR A 38 22.34 2.86 -6.51
C TYR A 38 22.63 2.67 -8.01
N ASN A 39 21.61 2.32 -8.81
CA ASN A 39 21.73 2.21 -10.26
C ASN A 39 20.86 3.27 -10.95
N PRO A 40 21.43 4.41 -11.36
CA PRO A 40 20.67 5.50 -11.98
C PRO A 40 20.00 5.10 -13.30
N ASN A 41 20.46 4.02 -13.96
CA ASN A 41 19.90 3.53 -15.22
C ASN A 41 18.87 2.40 -15.03
N ALA A 42 18.48 2.09 -13.80
CA ALA A 42 17.49 1.03 -13.52
C ALA A 42 16.06 1.42 -13.91
N THR A 43 15.78 2.72 -13.97
CA THR A 43 14.45 3.27 -14.26
C THR A 43 14.54 4.23 -15.46
N TYR A 44 13.44 4.33 -16.23
CA TYR A 44 13.37 5.23 -17.38
C TYR A 44 13.45 6.71 -16.97
N ILE A 45 12.82 7.04 -15.84
CA ILE A 45 12.96 8.33 -15.17
C ILE A 45 14.20 8.22 -14.28
N HIS A 46 15.02 9.27 -14.20
CA HIS A 46 16.27 9.32 -13.45
C HIS A 46 16.09 10.14 -12.16
N PRO A 47 15.39 9.62 -11.14
CA PRO A 47 15.26 10.30 -9.87
C PRO A 47 16.61 10.41 -9.18
N ARG A 48 16.82 11.53 -8.49
CA ARG A 48 17.94 11.71 -7.57
C ARG A 48 17.53 11.17 -6.21
N TYR A 49 18.24 10.15 -5.75
CA TYR A 49 18.09 9.57 -4.43
C TYR A 49 19.11 10.17 -3.45
N MET A 50 18.67 10.50 -2.24
CA MET A 50 19.54 10.87 -1.12
C MET A 50 19.16 10.04 0.10
N VAL A 51 20.14 9.33 0.67
CA VAL A 51 19.95 8.49 1.86
C VAL A 51 20.61 9.15 3.05
N TYR A 52 19.86 9.33 4.14
CA TYR A 52 20.35 9.84 5.41
C TYR A 52 20.17 8.78 6.49
N HIS A 53 21.27 8.37 7.12
CA HIS A 53 21.23 7.44 8.23
C HIS A 53 21.02 8.20 9.53
N LYS A 54 19.81 8.09 10.13
CA LYS A 54 19.55 8.66 11.45
C LYS A 54 20.21 7.85 12.56
N ASN A 55 20.29 6.53 12.38
CA ASN A 55 21.04 5.59 13.21
C ASN A 55 21.26 4.27 12.44
N ASP A 56 21.87 3.27 13.10
CA ASP A 56 22.19 1.96 12.51
C ASP A 56 20.95 1.16 12.06
N SER A 57 19.77 1.46 12.61
CA SER A 57 18.52 0.74 12.34
C SER A 57 17.53 1.52 11.46
N VAL A 58 17.73 2.84 11.29
CA VAL A 58 16.77 3.75 10.67
C VAL A 58 17.48 4.67 9.69
N SER A 59 17.02 4.61 8.45
CA SER A 59 17.48 5.46 7.35
C SER A 59 16.30 6.15 6.68
N GLU A 60 16.51 7.39 6.27
CA GLU A 60 15.54 8.19 5.54
C GLU A 60 15.97 8.27 4.08
N LEU A 61 15.03 7.99 3.17
CA LEU A 61 15.23 8.08 1.73
C LEU A 61 14.45 9.29 1.20
N PHE A 62 15.18 10.25 0.64
CA PHE A 62 14.61 11.38 -0.08
C PHE A 62 14.71 11.12 -1.58
N ILE A 63 13.61 11.37 -2.30
CA ILE A 63 13.50 11.13 -3.73
C ILE A 63 13.12 12.46 -4.38
N SER A 64 13.93 12.90 -5.34
CA SER A 64 13.65 14.08 -6.15
C SER A 64 13.55 13.65 -7.61
N ILE A 65 12.40 13.93 -8.23
CA ILE A 65 12.16 13.64 -9.64
C ILE A 65 12.26 14.95 -10.42
N ASN A 66 13.04 14.95 -11.49
CA ASN A 66 13.09 16.08 -12.41
C ASN A 66 11.80 16.09 -13.26
N THR A 67 10.98 17.12 -13.11
CA THR A 67 9.71 17.23 -13.84
C THR A 67 9.88 17.36 -15.35
N ALA A 68 11.07 17.75 -15.82
CA ALA A 68 11.38 17.80 -17.25
C ALA A 68 11.39 16.41 -17.91
N GLU A 69 11.55 15.33 -17.13
CA GLU A 69 11.54 13.95 -17.62
C GLU A 69 10.14 13.33 -17.66
N LEU A 70 9.11 14.06 -17.23
CA LEU A 70 7.71 13.61 -17.21
C LEU A 70 6.95 13.95 -18.52
N LEU A 71 7.62 14.59 -19.49
CA LEU A 71 7.06 15.11 -20.73
C LEU A 71 7.58 14.34 -21.95
#